data_AF-A0A527GFH9-F1
#
_entry.id   AF-A0A527GFH9-F1
#
_cell.length_a   1.000
_cell.length_b   1.000
_cell.length_c   1.000
_cell.angle_alpha   90.00
_cell.angle_beta   90.00
_cell.angle_gamma   90.00
#
_symmetry.space_group_name_H-M   'P 1'
#
loop_
_entity.id
_entity.type
_entity.pdbx_description
1 polymer ?
#
loop_
_entity_poly.entity_id
_entity_poly.type
_entity_poly.pdbx_seq_one_letter_code
_entity_poly.pdbx_strand_id
1 'polypeptide(L)' 'TSLGAYPTFNFHIAGVGGRLVTVAYENDQESLDGLLGAVRKDKAPLVYLSNPDNPMGSWWEASEIIRFIEALPRTTMLV' A
#
# COMPACT_ATOMS: atom_id res chain seq x y z
N THR A 1 -2.66 -2.80 -0.44
CA THR A 1 -3.27 -1.82 0.47
C THR A 1 -3.26 -2.41 1.86
N SER A 2 -3.23 -1.59 2.90
CA SER A 2 -3.22 -2.08 4.27
C SER A 2 -4.64 -2.46 4.74
N LEU A 3 -4.75 -3.52 5.55
CA LEU A 3 -6.02 -4.02 6.07
C LEU A 3 -6.60 -3.01 7.07
N GLY A 4 -7.72 -2.38 6.71
CA GLY A 4 -8.37 -1.35 7.54
C GLY A 4 -7.98 0.09 7.18
N ALA A 5 -7.08 0.28 6.20
CA ALA A 5 -6.78 1.58 5.63
C ALA A 5 -7.96 2.16 4.82
N TYR A 6 -7.76 3.36 4.26
CA TYR A 6 -8.75 4.18 3.57
C TYR A 6 -9.81 3.39 2.75
N PRO A 7 -11.06 3.25 3.27
CA PRO A 7 -12.01 2.27 2.76
C PRO A 7 -12.56 2.60 1.36
N THR A 8 -12.49 3.87 0.95
CA THR A 8 -12.94 4.31 -0.39
C THR A 8 -12.06 3.72 -1.49
N PHE A 9 -10.77 3.47 -1.24
CA PHE A 9 -9.91 2.78 -2.20
C PHE A 9 -10.44 1.37 -2.47
N ASN A 10 -10.79 0.64 -1.40
CA ASN A 10 -11.32 -0.73 -1.51
C ASN A 10 -12.64 -0.76 -2.29
N PHE A 11 -13.51 0.24 -2.09
CA PHE A 11 -14.75 0.41 -2.83
C PHE A 11 -14.49 0.52 -4.35
N HIS A 12 -13.54 1.34 -4.77
CA HIS A 12 -13.20 1.50 -6.19
C HIS A 12 -12.60 0.23 -6.81
N ILE A 13 -11.71 -0.46 -6.08
CA ILE A 13 -11.13 -1.72 -6.57
C ILE A 13 -12.20 -2.79 -6.77
N ALA A 14 -13.11 -2.95 -5.81
CA ALA A 14 -14.22 -3.89 -5.93
C ALA A 14 -15.15 -3.50 -7.10
N GLY A 15 -15.42 -2.20 -7.28
CA GLY A 15 -16.28 -1.69 -8.35
C GLY A 15 -15.78 -1.96 -9.77
N VAL A 16 -14.46 -2.12 -9.96
CA VAL A 16 -13.84 -2.46 -11.26
C VAL A 16 -13.49 -3.94 -11.39
N GLY A 17 -13.91 -4.79 -10.44
CA GLY A 17 -13.64 -6.24 -10.45
C GLY A 17 -12.20 -6.62 -10.09
N GLY A 18 -11.44 -5.71 -9.46
CA GLY A 18 -10.10 -5.99 -9.00
C GLY A 18 -10.07 -6.90 -7.76
N ARG A 19 -9.04 -7.73 -7.65
CA ARG A 19 -8.78 -8.54 -6.44
C ARG A 19 -7.96 -7.71 -5.45
N LEU A 20 -8.51 -7.51 -4.26
CA LEU A 20 -7.80 -6.83 -3.18
C LEU A 20 -6.79 -7.79 -2.51
N VAL A 21 -5.55 -7.34 -2.35
CA VAL A 21 -4.55 -7.99 -1.50
C VAL A 21 -4.26 -7.06 -0.33
N THR A 22 -4.53 -7.56 0.88
CA THR A 22 -4.38 -6.80 2.12
C THR A 22 -3.11 -7.19 2.85
N VAL A 23 -2.44 -6.20 3.44
CA VAL A 23 -1.26 -6.36 4.28
C VAL A 23 -1.60 -5.85 5.68
N ALA A 24 -1.18 -6.54 6.73
CA ALA A 24 -1.41 -6.08 8.10
C ALA A 24 -0.53 -4.85 8.40
N TYR A 25 -1.03 -3.95 9.27
CA TYR A 25 -0.22 -2.88 9.84
C TYR A 25 0.92 -3.46 10.69
N GLU A 26 2.00 -2.69 10.82
CA GLU A 26 3.13 -2.97 11.71
C GLU A 26 3.33 -1.77 12.63
N ASN A 27 3.17 -1.96 13.95
CA ASN A 27 3.32 -0.90 14.96
C ASN A 27 2.54 0.37 14.61
N ASP A 28 1.26 0.22 14.29
CA ASP A 28 0.34 1.29 13.89
C ASP A 28 0.71 2.04 12.60
N GLN A 29 1.65 1.51 11.80
CA GLN A 29 2.06 2.03 10.50
C GLN A 29 1.73 1.06 9.36
N GLU A 30 1.45 1.59 8.17
CA GLU A 30 1.39 0.76 6.97
C GLU A 30 2.75 0.09 6.73
N SER A 31 2.78 -1.23 6.56
CA SER A 31 4.02 -1.99 6.38
C SER A 31 4.58 -1.81 4.96
N LEU A 32 5.61 -0.96 4.79
CA LEU A 32 6.25 -0.74 3.49
C LEU A 32 6.83 -2.04 2.91
N ASP A 33 7.54 -2.83 3.73
CA ASP A 33 8.17 -4.07 3.28
C ASP A 33 7.10 -5.16 3.01
N GLY A 34 6.02 -5.20 3.81
CA GLY A 34 4.89 -6.10 3.58
C GLY A 34 4.14 -5.76 2.29
N LEU A 35 3.89 -4.48 2.02
CA LEU A 35 3.30 -3.99 0.77
C LEU A 35 4.17 -4.35 -0.44
N LEU A 36 5.48 -4.10 -0.36
CA LEU A 36 6.42 -4.46 -1.42
C LEU A 36 6.45 -5.97 -1.68
N GLY A 37 6.45 -6.77 -0.60
CA GLY A 37 6.38 -8.23 -0.67
C GLY A 37 5.12 -8.71 -1.38
N ALA A 38 3.96 -8.16 -1.04
CA ALA A 38 2.70 -8.46 -1.70
C ALA A 38 2.70 -8.07 -3.18
N VAL A 39 3.20 -6.87 -3.52
CA VAL A 39 3.34 -6.42 -4.91
C VAL A 39 4.15 -7.40 -5.74
N ARG A 40 5.31 -7.84 -5.23
CA ARG A 40 6.20 -8.76 -5.95
C ARG A 40 5.58 -10.16 -6.09
N LYS A 41 4.95 -10.67 -5.03
CA LYS A 41 4.32 -11.99 -5.02
C LYS A 41 3.16 -12.08 -6.00
N ASP A 42 2.27 -11.08 -5.99
CA ASP A 42 1.05 -11.06 -6.78
C ASP A 42 1.22 -10.38 -8.15
N LYS A 43 2.41 -9.83 -8.44
CA LYS A 43 2.68 -8.99 -9.62
C LYS A 43 1.64 -7.87 -9.75
N ALA A 44 1.32 -7.25 -8.61
CA ALA A 44 0.24 -6.28 -8.55
C ALA A 44 0.58 -5.04 -9.39
N PRO A 45 -0.29 -4.61 -10.31
CA PRO A 45 -0.04 -3.41 -11.12
C PRO A 45 -0.31 -2.10 -10.34
N LEU A 46 -0.89 -2.21 -9.14
CA LEU A 46 -1.30 -1.08 -8.31
C LEU A 46 -1.04 -1.39 -6.83
N VAL A 47 -0.49 -0.43 -6.10
CA VAL A 47 -0.37 -0.46 -4.63
C VAL A 47 -0.78 0.89 -4.06
N TYR A 48 -1.44 0.86 -2.90
CA TYR A 48 -1.89 2.05 -2.18
C TYR A 48 -1.10 2.20 -0.88
N LEU A 49 -0.70 3.44 -0.57
CA LEU A 49 -0.06 3.84 0.67
C LEU A 49 -0.52 5.27 1.05
N SER A 50 -1.09 5.45 2.24
CA SER A 50 -1.36 6.77 2.79
C SER A 50 -0.18 7.24 3.64
N ASN A 51 0.34 8.44 3.38
CA ASN A 51 1.36 9.07 4.22
C ASN A 51 1.15 10.59 4.33
N PRO A 52 0.65 11.11 5.48
CA PRO A 52 0.31 10.39 6.71
C PRO A 52 -0.84 9.37 6.54
N ASP A 53 -0.85 8.34 7.39
CA ASP A 53 -1.84 7.27 7.39
C ASP A 53 -3.21 7.74 7.89
N ASN A 54 -4.27 7.16 7.35
CA ASN A 54 -5.63 7.22 7.87
C ASN A 54 -6.14 5.77 8.01
N PRO A 55 -6.50 5.31 9.23
CA PRO A 55 -6.97 6.11 10.37
C PRO A 55 -5.97 6.33 11.53
N MET A 56 -4.78 5.73 11.49
CA MET A 56 -3.88 5.72 12.64
C MET A 56 -3.15 7.05 12.83
N GLY A 57 -3.05 7.89 11.78
CA GLY A 57 -2.36 9.19 11.84
C GLY A 57 -0.84 9.08 11.92
N SER A 58 -0.29 7.87 11.79
CA SER A 58 1.14 7.61 11.75
C SER A 58 1.73 8.02 10.40
N TRP A 59 3.06 8.09 10.30
CA TRP A 59 3.73 8.43 9.04
C TRP A 59 5.10 7.77 8.96
N TRP A 60 5.59 7.68 7.73
CA TRP A 60 6.96 7.37 7.39
C TRP A 60 7.69 8.65 6.97
N GLU A 61 8.98 8.70 7.32
CA GLU A 61 9.89 9.75 6.88
C GLU A 61 10.09 9.71 5.35
N ALA A 62 10.38 10.85 4.75
CA ALA A 62 10.50 10.97 3.30
C ALA A 62 11.52 10.01 2.68
N SER A 63 12.63 9.73 3.37
CA SER A 63 13.64 8.78 2.93
C SER A 63 13.10 7.34 2.81
N GLU A 64 12.22 6.93 3.73
CA GLU A 64 11.61 5.60 3.69
C GLU A 64 10.61 5.47 2.55
N ILE A 65 9.83 6.53 2.28
CA ILE A 65 8.92 6.59 1.13
C ILE A 65 9.70 6.53 -0.19
N ILE A 66 10.80 7.27 -0.31
CA ILE A 66 11.65 7.25 -1.50
C ILE A 66 12.26 5.86 -1.71
N ARG A 67 12.80 5.24 -0.66
CA ARG A 67 13.32 3.86 -0.71
C ARG A 67 12.25 2.88 -1.20
N PHE A 68 11.03 3.01 -0.71
CA PHE A 68 9.90 2.17 -1.13
C PHE A 68 9.56 2.37 -2.61
N ILE A 69 9.47 3.62 -3.07
CA ILE A 69 9.21 3.96 -4.49
C ILE A 69 10.27 3.34 -5.40
N GLU A 70 11.55 3.47 -5.05
CA GLU A 70 12.66 2.94 -5.85
C GLU A 70 12.68 1.41 -5.91
N ALA A 71 12.15 0.75 -4.88
CA ALA A 71 12.12 -0.72 -4.80
C ALA A 71 10.94 -1.37 -5.55
N LEU A 72 9.91 -0.58 -5.91
CA LEU A 72 8.74 -1.07 -6.64
C LEU A 72 9.11 -1.46 -8.08
N PRO A 73 8.50 -2.52 -8.64
CA PRO A 73 8.58 -2.79 -10.07
C PRO A 73 8.09 -1.59 -10.87
N ARG A 74 8.79 -1.24 -11.97
CA ARG A 74 8.38 -0.15 -12.87
C ARG A 74 6.98 -0.35 -13.50
N THR A 75 6.46 -1.57 -13.43
CA THR A 75 5.12 -1.95 -13.90
C THR A 75 4.02 -1.78 -12.85
N THR A 76 4.37 -1.31 -11.65
CA THR A 76 3.42 -1.08 -10.54
C THR A 76 3.28 0.40 -10.30
N MET A 77 2.05 0.90 -10.34
CA MET A 77 1.72 2.27 -9.95
C MET A 77 1.55 2.33 -8.43
N LEU A 78 2.22 3.30 -7.80
CA LEU A 78 1.96 3.71 -6.42
C LEU A 78 0.87 4.79 -6.40
N VAL A 79 -0.08 4.63 -5.50
CA VAL A 79 -1.17 5.60 -5.23
C VAL A 79 -1.17 5.99 -3.76
#